data_AF-E6X9F1-F1
#
_entry.id   AF-E6X9F1-F1
#
_cell.length_a   1.000
_cell.length_b   1.000
_cell.length_c   1.000
_cell.angle_alpha   90.00
_cell.angle_beta   90.00
_cell.angle_gamma   90.00
#
_symmetry.space_group_name_H-M   'P 1'
#
loop_
_entity.id
_entity.type
_entity.pdbx_description
1 polymer ?
#
loop_
_entity_poly.entity_id
_entity_poly.type
_entity_poly.pdbx_seq_one_letter_code
_entity_poly.pdbx_strand_id
1 'polypeptide(L)'
;MRFNYSPLFFNSIQIKQMKFKLLFSVIVLFLSVIKTNAQACILDIGSKNADTIKTIFQLNEEQTTVLEVLRKDLKAELDDQELEVKKLFETHPQSTPDELLILAKKHKELEDKMFAITVSYDQKLISLFNEKQYERYQLLCESAKRTPIEKLIE
;
A
#
# COMPACT_ATOMS: atom_id res chain seq x y z
N MET A 1 31.58 45.99 -49.98
CA MET A 1 30.81 44.72 -50.12
C MET A 1 29.77 44.67 -49.00
N ARG A 2 28.48 44.77 -49.33
CA ARG A 2 27.39 44.62 -48.35
C ARG A 2 27.16 43.13 -48.11
N PHE A 3 27.41 42.65 -46.90
CA PHE A 3 27.06 41.28 -46.51
C PHE A 3 25.57 41.22 -46.18
N ASN A 4 24.79 40.65 -47.10
CA ASN A 4 23.39 40.27 -46.87
C ASN A 4 23.36 39.07 -45.92
N TYR A 5 22.96 39.27 -44.67
CA TYR A 5 22.61 38.17 -43.78
C TYR A 5 21.19 37.70 -44.09
N SER A 6 21.06 36.52 -44.68
CA SER A 6 19.78 35.88 -44.99
C SER A 6 19.02 35.53 -43.69
N PRO A 7 17.73 35.92 -43.56
CA PRO A 7 16.92 35.74 -42.35
C PRO A 7 16.57 34.27 -42.00
N LEU A 8 16.97 33.31 -42.85
CA LEU A 8 16.63 31.89 -42.70
C LEU A 8 17.43 31.18 -41.60
N PHE A 9 18.65 31.64 -41.27
CA PHE A 9 19.52 30.97 -40.31
C PHE A 9 19.17 31.27 -38.84
N PHE A 10 18.64 32.47 -38.56
CA PHE A 10 18.20 32.87 -37.22
C PHE A 10 16.93 32.13 -36.77
N ASN A 11 16.05 31.80 -37.73
CA ASN A 11 14.80 31.09 -37.48
C ASN A 11 15.03 29.62 -37.06
N SER A 12 16.00 28.91 -37.62
CA SER A 12 16.18 27.48 -37.32
C SER A 12 16.66 27.21 -35.88
N ILE A 13 17.52 28.09 -35.34
CA ILE A 13 18.06 28.00 -33.98
C ILE A 13 16.97 28.34 -32.95
N GLN A 14 16.18 29.38 -33.20
CA GLN A 14 15.04 29.76 -32.36
C GLN A 14 13.97 28.66 -32.31
N ILE A 15 13.66 28.03 -33.45
CA ILE A 15 12.71 26.90 -33.53
C ILE A 15 13.23 25.69 -32.74
N LYS A 16 14.52 25.36 -32.80
CA LYS A 16 15.11 24.25 -32.05
C LYS A 16 15.04 24.48 -30.53
N GLN A 17 15.33 25.70 -30.08
CA GLN A 17 15.21 26.06 -28.66
C GLN A 17 13.76 26.10 -28.17
N MET A 18 12.82 26.59 -28.99
CA MET A 18 11.40 26.62 -28.65
C MET A 18 10.81 25.20 -28.59
N LYS A 19 11.21 24.30 -29.50
CA LYS A 19 10.88 22.88 -29.45
C LYS A 19 11.46 22.19 -28.21
N PHE A 20 12.69 22.50 -27.81
CA PHE A 20 13.30 21.95 -26.60
C PHE A 20 12.60 22.45 -25.32
N LYS A 21 12.23 23.74 -25.24
CA LYS A 21 11.45 24.31 -24.13
C LYS A 21 10.04 23.73 -24.04
N LEU A 22 9.37 23.53 -25.19
CA LEU A 22 8.08 22.84 -25.25
C LEU A 22 8.21 21.38 -24.81
N LEU A 23 9.23 20.66 -25.28
CA LEU A 23 9.47 19.28 -24.88
C LEU A 23 9.72 19.17 -23.37
N PHE A 24 10.55 20.06 -22.82
CA PHE A 24 10.84 20.12 -21.38
C PHE A 24 9.58 20.47 -20.56
N SER A 25 8.79 21.45 -21.01
CA SER A 25 7.53 21.82 -20.38
C SER A 25 6.53 20.67 -20.36
N VAL A 26 6.45 19.89 -21.45
CA VAL A 26 5.59 18.71 -21.54
C VAL A 26 6.07 17.62 -20.57
N ILE A 27 7.38 17.36 -20.51
CA ILE A 27 7.95 16.36 -19.60
C ILE A 27 7.69 16.72 -18.12
N VAL A 28 7.86 17.99 -17.74
CA VAL A 28 7.57 18.47 -16.38
C VAL A 28 6.09 18.31 -16.01
N LEU A 29 5.18 18.57 -16.97
CA LEU A 29 3.74 18.38 -16.77
C LEU A 29 3.33 16.89 -16.64
N PHE A 30 4.04 15.98 -17.31
CA PHE A 30 3.81 14.54 -17.19
C PHE A 30 4.35 13.96 -15.87
N LEU A 31 5.44 14.50 -15.34
CA LEU A 31 6.03 14.05 -14.07
C LEU A 31 5.20 14.48 -12.84
N SER A 32 4.40 15.55 -12.94
CA SER A 32 3.58 16.03 -11.81
C SER A 32 2.36 15.16 -11.48
N VAL A 33 2.06 14.13 -12.26
CA VAL A 33 0.85 13.31 -12.11
C VAL A 33 1.11 11.90 -11.56
N ILE A 34 2.36 11.59 -11.18
CA ILE A 34 2.70 10.28 -10.64
C ILE A 34 2.13 10.15 -9.22
N LYS A 35 0.91 9.62 -9.10
CA LYS A 35 0.36 9.15 -7.83
C LYS A 35 1.10 7.88 -7.44
N THR A 36 1.92 7.93 -6.41
CA THR A 36 2.51 6.74 -5.81
C THR A 36 1.42 6.04 -4.98
N ASN A 37 1.00 4.85 -5.39
CA ASN A 37 0.18 3.99 -4.54
C ASN A 37 1.08 3.40 -3.45
N ALA A 38 1.14 4.10 -2.31
CA ALA A 38 1.84 3.58 -1.15
C ALA A 38 1.03 2.43 -0.53
N GLN A 39 1.74 1.39 -0.08
CA GLN A 39 1.12 0.25 0.61
C GLN A 39 0.45 0.73 1.90
N ALA A 40 -0.64 0.07 2.30
CA ALA A 40 -1.26 0.31 3.60
C ALA A 40 -0.27 0.02 4.73
N CYS A 41 -0.25 0.89 5.75
CA CYS A 41 0.62 0.76 6.90
C CYS A 41 0.03 -0.18 7.94
N ILE A 42 0.10 -1.48 7.65
CA ILE A 42 -0.33 -2.51 8.61
C ILE A 42 0.60 -2.52 9.82
N LEU A 43 0.01 -2.70 11.01
CA LEU A 43 0.71 -3.04 12.24
C LEU A 43 1.08 -4.52 12.27
N ASP A 44 0.34 -5.34 11.53
CA ASP A 44 0.50 -6.80 11.48
C ASP A 44 0.39 -7.41 12.89
N ILE A 45 -0.75 -7.12 13.54
CA ILE A 45 -1.00 -7.61 14.90
C ILE A 45 -1.04 -9.12 14.98
N GLY A 46 -1.22 -9.87 13.88
CA GLY A 46 -1.20 -11.33 13.86
C GLY A 46 0.20 -11.93 14.00
N SER A 47 1.25 -11.16 13.75
CA SER A 47 2.63 -11.63 13.76
C SER A 47 3.19 -11.88 15.17
N LYS A 48 4.43 -12.36 15.25
CA LYS A 48 5.18 -12.49 16.51
C LYS A 48 5.56 -11.14 17.15
N ASN A 49 5.22 -10.01 16.53
CA ASN A 49 5.68 -8.68 16.94
C ASN A 49 4.76 -7.99 17.96
N ALA A 50 3.83 -8.71 18.62
CA ALA A 50 2.89 -8.14 19.60
C ALA A 50 3.59 -7.26 20.65
N ASP A 51 4.68 -7.77 21.22
CA ASP A 51 5.40 -7.07 22.28
C ASP A 51 6.14 -5.82 21.77
N THR A 52 6.53 -5.84 20.49
CA THR A 52 7.07 -4.64 19.82
C THR A 52 5.98 -3.58 19.66
N ILE A 53 4.76 -3.97 19.29
CA ILE A 53 3.61 -3.05 19.19
C ILE A 53 3.30 -2.45 20.56
N LYS A 54 3.21 -3.28 21.61
CA LYS A 54 2.99 -2.82 23.01
C LYS A 54 4.04 -1.79 23.42
N THR A 55 5.31 -2.06 23.12
CA THR A 55 6.44 -1.20 23.51
C THR A 55 6.48 0.09 22.72
N ILE A 56 6.43 0.03 21.39
CA ILE A 56 6.54 1.20 20.51
C ILE A 56 5.38 2.15 20.73
N PHE A 57 4.15 1.64 20.87
CA PHE A 57 2.98 2.48 21.07
C PHE A 57 2.64 2.70 22.54
N GLN A 58 3.44 2.14 23.47
CA GLN A 58 3.26 2.33 24.92
C GLN A 58 1.80 2.03 25.33
N LEU A 59 1.31 0.85 24.94
CA LEU A 59 -0.07 0.46 25.21
C LEU A 59 -0.30 0.33 26.72
N ASN A 60 -1.45 0.83 27.19
CA ASN A 60 -1.88 0.61 28.57
C ASN A 60 -2.43 -0.83 28.77
N GLU A 61 -2.82 -1.18 29.99
CA GLU A 61 -3.31 -2.53 30.32
C GLU A 61 -4.59 -2.90 29.54
N GLU A 62 -5.50 -1.94 29.39
CA GLU A 62 -6.75 -2.11 28.63
C GLU A 62 -6.46 -2.39 27.15
N GLN A 63 -5.68 -1.53 26.50
CA GLN A 63 -5.24 -1.68 25.11
C GLN A 63 -4.47 -2.98 24.89
N THR A 64 -3.64 -3.39 25.86
CA THR A 64 -2.90 -4.66 25.81
C THR A 64 -3.84 -5.86 25.87
N THR A 65 -4.85 -5.80 26.74
CA THR A 65 -5.87 -6.86 26.83
C THR A 65 -6.66 -6.96 25.52
N VAL A 66 -7.06 -5.83 24.95
CA VAL A 66 -7.77 -5.81 23.66
C VAL A 66 -6.88 -6.32 22.53
N LEU A 67 -5.59 -5.99 22.50
CA LEU A 67 -4.64 -6.54 21.53
C LEU A 67 -4.62 -8.08 21.56
N GLU A 68 -4.54 -8.70 22.73
CA GLU A 68 -4.52 -10.17 22.82
C GLU A 68 -5.84 -10.81 22.37
N VAL A 69 -6.98 -10.18 22.66
CA VAL A 69 -8.29 -10.63 22.16
C VAL A 69 -8.33 -10.52 20.63
N LEU A 70 -8.01 -9.35 20.08
CA LEU A 70 -7.98 -9.11 18.64
C LEU A 70 -7.05 -10.09 17.92
N ARG A 71 -5.91 -10.43 18.51
CA ARG A 71 -4.96 -11.42 17.96
C ARG A 71 -5.56 -12.81 17.89
N LYS A 72 -6.24 -13.25 18.94
CA LYS A 72 -6.89 -14.56 18.99
C LYS A 72 -8.00 -14.65 17.95
N ASP A 73 -8.81 -13.61 17.86
CA ASP A 73 -9.93 -13.55 16.92
C ASP A 73 -9.44 -13.48 15.47
N LEU A 74 -8.43 -12.64 15.19
CA LEU A 74 -7.77 -12.57 13.89
C LEU A 74 -7.22 -13.95 13.48
N LYS A 75 -6.55 -14.65 14.40
CA LYS A 75 -6.02 -15.98 14.12
C LYS A 75 -7.14 -16.96 13.75
N ALA A 76 -8.24 -16.98 14.51
CA ALA A 76 -9.35 -17.87 14.21
C ALA A 76 -9.93 -17.61 12.81
N GLU A 77 -10.13 -16.33 12.46
CA GLU A 77 -10.69 -15.98 11.15
C GLU A 77 -9.73 -16.26 9.98
N LEU A 78 -8.42 -16.09 10.19
CA LEU A 78 -7.39 -16.45 9.21
C LEU A 78 -7.26 -17.98 9.06
N ASP A 79 -7.36 -18.75 10.14
CA ASP A 79 -7.34 -20.21 10.10
C ASP A 79 -8.52 -20.76 9.27
N ASP A 80 -9.70 -20.13 9.36
CA ASP A 80 -10.86 -20.45 8.51
C ASP A 80 -10.59 -20.16 7.02
N GLN A 81 -9.91 -19.04 6.70
CA GLN A 81 -9.52 -18.76 5.32
C GLN A 81 -8.43 -19.73 4.81
N GLU A 82 -7.49 -20.13 5.67
CA GLU A 82 -6.46 -21.12 5.32
C GLU A 82 -7.09 -22.49 4.98
N LEU A 83 -8.19 -22.85 5.65
CA LEU A 83 -8.94 -24.05 5.31
C LEU A 83 -9.57 -23.97 3.91
N GLU A 84 -10.13 -22.81 3.55
CA GLU A 84 -10.66 -22.58 2.19
C GLU A 84 -9.56 -22.62 1.13
N VAL A 85 -8.35 -22.13 1.44
CA VAL A 85 -7.18 -22.27 0.56
C VAL A 85 -6.82 -23.74 0.37
N LYS A 86 -6.73 -24.53 1.45
CA LYS A 86 -6.44 -25.97 1.37
C LYS A 86 -7.48 -26.69 0.50
N LYS A 87 -8.76 -26.45 0.77
CA LYS A 87 -9.87 -27.01 0.00
C LYS A 87 -9.81 -26.62 -1.47
N LEU A 88 -9.44 -25.38 -1.79
CA LEU A 88 -9.26 -24.93 -3.17
C LEU A 88 -8.19 -25.76 -3.88
N PHE A 89 -7.02 -25.96 -3.26
CA PHE A 89 -5.94 -26.77 -3.87
C PHE A 89 -6.31 -28.25 -4.00
N GLU A 90 -7.06 -28.80 -3.04
CA GLU A 90 -7.47 -30.21 -3.06
C GLU A 90 -8.55 -30.51 -4.10
N THR A 91 -9.43 -29.54 -4.39
CA THR A 91 -10.63 -29.78 -5.21
C THR A 91 -10.55 -29.18 -6.62
N HIS A 92 -9.66 -28.21 -6.86
CA HIS A 92 -9.54 -27.59 -8.17
C HIS A 92 -8.73 -28.47 -9.15
N PRO A 93 -9.16 -28.64 -10.41
CA PRO A 93 -8.34 -29.23 -11.46
C PRO A 93 -7.03 -28.45 -11.68
N GLN A 94 -5.94 -29.14 -12.01
CA GLN A 94 -4.59 -28.55 -12.15
C GLN A 94 -3.79 -29.16 -13.31
N SER A 95 -4.46 -29.81 -14.26
CA SER A 95 -3.80 -30.57 -15.34
C SER A 95 -3.51 -29.72 -16.57
N THR A 96 -4.19 -28.58 -16.73
CA THR A 96 -4.03 -27.69 -17.90
C THR A 96 -3.61 -26.27 -17.48
N PRO A 97 -2.95 -25.51 -18.38
CA PRO A 97 -2.62 -24.11 -18.11
C PRO A 97 -3.83 -23.24 -17.76
N ASP A 98 -4.97 -23.45 -18.42
CA ASP A 98 -6.20 -22.68 -18.15
C ASP A 98 -6.75 -22.97 -16.74
N GLU A 99 -6.72 -24.23 -16.32
CA GLU A 99 -7.10 -24.63 -14.97
C GLU A 99 -6.19 -24.01 -13.90
N LEU A 100 -4.88 -23.96 -14.15
CA LEU A 100 -3.91 -23.31 -13.26
C LEU A 100 -4.13 -21.79 -13.18
N LEU A 101 -4.51 -21.15 -14.29
CA LEU A 101 -4.83 -19.72 -14.30
C LEU A 101 -6.07 -19.41 -13.44
N ILE A 102 -7.10 -20.25 -13.52
CA ILE A 102 -8.30 -20.12 -12.69
C ILE A 102 -7.98 -20.37 -11.21
N LEU A 103 -7.16 -21.38 -10.92
CA LEU A 103 -6.68 -21.65 -9.56
C LEU A 103 -5.95 -20.43 -8.97
N ALA A 104 -5.01 -19.87 -9.72
CA ALA A 104 -4.24 -18.70 -9.29
C ALA A 104 -5.15 -17.51 -9.00
N LYS A 105 -6.18 -17.27 -9.83
CA LYS A 105 -7.16 -16.22 -9.59
C LYS A 105 -7.94 -16.44 -8.29
N LYS A 106 -8.47 -17.65 -8.06
CA LYS A 106 -9.22 -17.98 -6.84
C LYS A 106 -8.35 -17.90 -5.59
N HIS A 107 -7.10 -18.35 -5.69
CA HIS A 107 -6.13 -18.24 -4.61
C HIS A 107 -5.87 -16.78 -4.25
N LYS A 108 -5.67 -15.92 -5.26
CA LYS A 108 -5.47 -14.49 -5.07
C LYS A 108 -6.66 -13.81 -4.41
N GLU A 109 -7.89 -14.20 -4.76
CA GLU A 109 -9.11 -13.69 -4.11
C GLU A 109 -9.16 -14.05 -2.62
N LEU A 110 -8.71 -15.24 -2.23
CA LEU A 110 -8.59 -15.65 -0.82
C LEU A 110 -7.48 -14.88 -0.10
N GLU A 111 -6.31 -14.70 -0.73
CA GLU A 111 -5.22 -13.88 -0.17
C GLU A 111 -5.67 -12.43 0.07
N ASP A 112 -6.39 -11.84 -0.88
CA ASP A 112 -6.91 -10.48 -0.75
C ASP A 112 -7.92 -10.35 0.40
N LYS A 113 -8.75 -11.38 0.60
CA LYS A 113 -9.68 -11.44 1.73
C LYS A 113 -8.93 -11.53 3.06
N MET A 114 -7.92 -12.39 3.16
CA MET A 114 -7.08 -12.50 4.36
C MET A 114 -6.39 -11.18 4.67
N PHE A 115 -5.84 -10.50 3.66
CA PHE A 115 -5.22 -9.19 3.83
C PHE A 115 -6.23 -8.15 4.32
N ALA A 116 -7.44 -8.11 3.76
CA ALA A 116 -8.49 -7.20 4.21
C ALA A 116 -8.91 -7.45 5.67
N ILE A 117 -8.98 -8.72 6.09
CA ILE A 117 -9.22 -9.10 7.48
C ILE A 117 -8.10 -8.55 8.38
N THR A 118 -6.83 -8.78 8.04
CA THR A 118 -5.70 -8.23 8.81
C THR A 118 -5.77 -6.72 8.95
N VAL A 119 -6.03 -5.98 7.85
CA VAL A 119 -6.17 -4.52 7.87
C VAL A 119 -7.29 -4.07 8.81
N SER A 120 -8.45 -4.74 8.77
CA SER A 120 -9.59 -4.44 9.65
C SER A 120 -9.23 -4.64 11.14
N TYR A 121 -8.50 -5.69 11.48
CA TYR A 121 -8.07 -5.95 12.86
C TYR A 121 -7.00 -4.96 13.34
N ASP A 122 -6.04 -4.60 12.49
CA ASP A 122 -5.11 -3.52 12.80
C ASP A 122 -5.85 -2.20 13.03
N GLN A 123 -6.87 -1.90 12.21
CA GLN A 123 -7.69 -0.70 12.34
C GLN A 123 -8.44 -0.65 13.68
N LYS A 124 -8.97 -1.78 14.16
CA LYS A 124 -9.61 -1.89 15.49
C LYS A 124 -8.63 -1.48 16.60
N LEU A 125 -7.39 -1.97 16.57
CA LEU A 125 -6.38 -1.58 17.55
C LEU A 125 -6.01 -0.09 17.44
N ILE A 126 -5.76 0.39 16.21
CA ILE A 126 -5.40 1.79 15.95
C ILE A 126 -6.48 2.76 16.45
N SER A 127 -7.75 2.37 16.39
CA SER A 127 -8.87 3.17 16.87
C SER A 127 -8.84 3.39 18.39
N LEU A 128 -8.16 2.52 19.15
CA LEU A 128 -7.94 2.68 20.58
C LEU A 128 -6.79 3.62 20.93
N PHE A 129 -5.96 4.00 19.95
CA PHE A 129 -4.81 4.86 20.20
C PHE A 129 -5.28 6.24 20.66
N ASN A 130 -4.65 6.80 21.69
CA ASN A 130 -4.79 8.22 21.97
C ASN A 130 -4.10 9.07 20.88
N GLU A 131 -4.19 10.39 20.99
CA GLU A 131 -3.61 11.32 19.99
C GLU A 131 -2.10 11.09 19.79
N LYS A 132 -1.32 11.00 20.88
CA LYS A 132 0.13 10.80 20.80
C LYS A 132 0.52 9.45 20.20
N GLN A 133 -0.24 8.40 20.50
CA GLN A 133 -0.02 7.07 19.94
C GLN A 133 -0.30 7.06 18.44
N TYR A 134 -1.38 7.73 18.01
CA TYR A 134 -1.73 7.82 16.59
C TYR A 134 -0.76 8.70 15.79
N GLU A 135 -0.33 9.82 16.36
CA GLU A 135 0.71 10.66 15.76
C GLU A 135 2.01 9.86 15.56
N ARG A 136 2.44 9.09 16.57
CA ARG A 136 3.60 8.19 16.44
C ARG A 136 3.41 7.17 15.34
N TYR A 137 2.21 6.58 15.22
CA TYR A 137 1.88 5.65 14.15
C TYR A 137 2.00 6.31 12.77
N GLN A 138 1.42 7.50 12.59
CA GLN A 138 1.50 8.25 11.33
C GLN A 138 2.95 8.57 10.94
N LEU A 139 3.77 9.03 11.89
CA LEU A 139 5.20 9.31 11.65
C LEU A 139 5.98 8.06 11.23
N LEU A 140 5.72 6.91 11.86
CA LEU A 140 6.35 5.64 11.47
C LEU A 140 5.92 5.22 10.07
N CYS A 141 4.63 5.34 9.73
CA CYS A 141 4.12 5.05 8.40
C CYS A 141 4.74 5.94 7.32
N GLU A 142 4.83 7.25 7.58
CA GLU A 142 5.47 8.20 6.69
C GLU A 142 6.95 7.86 6.47
N SER A 143 7.67 7.54 7.55
CA SER A 143 9.08 7.13 7.48
C SER A 143 9.29 5.86 6.64
N ALA A 144 8.31 4.96 6.65
CA ALA A 144 8.28 3.74 5.85
C ALA A 144 7.68 3.94 4.44
N LYS A 145 7.30 5.16 4.07
CA LYS A 145 6.59 5.50 2.82
C LYS A 145 5.31 4.68 2.62
N ARG A 146 4.57 4.46 3.70
CA ARG A 146 3.28 3.76 3.73
C ARG A 146 2.14 4.71 4.06
N THR A 147 0.95 4.39 3.59
CA THR A 147 -0.27 5.15 3.87
C THR A 147 -0.83 4.72 5.24
N PRO A 148 -0.97 5.62 6.23
CA PRO A 148 -1.59 5.29 7.51
C PRO A 148 -3.03 4.79 7.32
N ILE A 149 -3.44 3.84 8.17
CA ILE A 149 -4.83 3.41 8.29
C ILE A 149 -5.58 4.44 9.16
N GLU A 150 -6.76 4.85 8.70
CA GLU A 150 -7.61 5.79 9.43
C GLU A 150 -8.27 5.13 10.64
N LYS A 151 -8.45 5.89 11.73
CA LYS A 151 -9.23 5.43 12.89
C LYS A 151 -10.70 5.26 12.51
N LEU A 152 -11.36 4.28 13.12
CA LEU A 152 -12.81 4.24 13.17
C LEU A 152 -13.28 5.37 14.07
N ILE A 153 -14.21 6.18 13.57
CA ILE A 153 -14.90 7.22 14.35
C ILE A 153 -16.27 6.62 14.68
N GLU A 154 -16.51 6.27 15.94
CA GLU A 154 -17.86 5.96 16.45
C GLU A 154 -18.61 7.23 16.82
#